data_AF-A0AAU6VPE9-F1
#
_entry.id   AF-A0AAU6VPE9-F1
#
_cell.length_a   1.000
_cell.length_b   1.000
_cell.length_c   1.000
_cell.angle_alpha   90.00
_cell.angle_beta   90.00
_cell.angle_gamma   90.00
#
_symmetry.space_group_name_H-M   'P 1'
#
loop_
_entity.id
_entity.type
_entity.pdbx_description
1 polymer ?
#
loop_
_entity_poly.entity_id
_entity_poly.type
_entity_poly.pdbx_seq_one_letter_code
_entity_poly.pdbx_strand_id
1 'polypeptide(L)'
;MQGIAQWQSAQPTDEVQRYLNRLDDYDAPYMLIIQLNTEVAASIEILNTLITEFELDAECVEKLSDSMLFLALEYLSGDDEAGQIQSFAREFQTRLTALGILSHGAIVHHNCLGQAEQSFRDCLSLVKRIIDDAANQSELAIMDFGDNSPRFIK
;
A
#
# COMPACT_ATOMS: atom_id res chain seq x y z
N MET A 1 -26.90 -4.70 -0.22
CA MET A 1 -25.63 -4.20 0.32
C MET A 1 -24.78 -5.41 0.66
N GLN A 2 -23.98 -5.87 -0.31
CA GLN A 2 -23.00 -6.91 -0.05
C GLN A 2 -21.79 -6.21 0.57
N GLY A 3 -21.58 -6.48 1.86
CA GLY A 3 -20.46 -5.93 2.61
C GLY A 3 -19.15 -6.29 1.93
N ILE A 4 -18.18 -5.39 2.05
CA ILE A 4 -16.78 -5.62 1.72
C ILE A 4 -16.42 -7.01 2.26
N ALA A 5 -16.04 -7.90 1.36
CA ALA A 5 -15.83 -9.31 1.65
C ALA A 5 -14.86 -9.48 2.82
N GLN A 6 -15.12 -10.50 3.64
CA GLN A 6 -14.36 -10.92 4.81
C GLN A 6 -12.86 -10.60 4.67
N TRP A 7 -12.35 -9.69 5.52
CA TRP A 7 -10.92 -9.55 5.74
C TRP A 7 -10.39 -10.92 6.19
N GLN A 8 -9.79 -11.65 5.26
CA GLN A 8 -8.99 -12.82 5.56
C GLN A 8 -7.65 -12.30 6.05
N SER A 9 -7.07 -12.93 7.07
CA SER A 9 -5.75 -12.63 7.58
C SER A 9 -4.71 -12.86 6.48
N ALA A 10 -4.56 -11.91 5.56
CA ALA A 10 -3.65 -12.01 4.44
C ALA A 10 -2.26 -12.31 5.00
N GLN A 11 -1.73 -13.47 4.61
CA GLN A 11 -0.35 -13.82 4.91
C GLN A 11 0.51 -13.28 3.76
N PRO A 12 1.79 -12.97 4.01
CA PRO A 12 2.70 -12.72 2.90
C PRO A 12 2.68 -13.94 1.98
N THR A 13 2.65 -13.71 0.67
CA THR A 13 2.93 -14.76 -0.31
C THR A 13 4.39 -15.19 -0.19
N ASP A 14 4.78 -16.30 -0.80
CA ASP A 14 6.19 -16.72 -0.83
C ASP A 14 7.09 -15.62 -1.40
N GLU A 15 6.60 -14.85 -2.38
CA GLU A 15 7.36 -13.77 -3.00
C GLU A 15 7.49 -12.55 -2.09
N VAL A 16 6.40 -12.14 -1.43
CA VAL A 16 6.46 -11.10 -0.40
C VAL A 16 7.39 -11.52 0.73
N GLN A 17 7.33 -12.77 1.18
CA GLN A 17 8.23 -13.26 2.24
C GLN A 17 9.70 -13.23 1.79
N ARG A 18 10.00 -13.60 0.53
CA ARG A 18 11.36 -13.48 -0.02
C ARG A 18 11.82 -12.03 -0.05
N TYR A 19 10.95 -11.12 -0.46
CA TYR A 19 11.22 -9.68 -0.45
C TYR A 19 11.55 -9.18 0.96
N LEU A 20 10.67 -9.46 1.93
CA LEU A 20 10.87 -9.03 3.32
C LEU A 20 12.17 -9.59 3.94
N ASN A 21 12.54 -10.82 3.59
CA ASN A 21 13.78 -11.45 4.07
C ASN A 21 15.06 -10.89 3.42
N ARG A 22 14.92 -10.15 2.31
CA ARG A 22 16.03 -9.51 1.59
C ARG A 22 16.41 -8.16 2.19
N LEU A 23 15.45 -7.47 2.82
CA LEU A 23 15.68 -6.13 3.36
C LEU A 23 16.75 -6.16 4.45
N ASP A 24 17.73 -5.26 4.31
CA ASP A 24 18.83 -5.10 5.25
C ASP A 24 18.79 -3.74 6.00
N ASP A 25 19.82 -3.48 6.81
CA ASP A 25 19.90 -2.29 7.68
C ASP A 25 20.03 -0.96 6.90
N TYR A 26 20.05 -0.97 5.57
CA TYR A 26 20.06 0.21 4.70
C TYR A 26 18.75 0.43 3.94
N ASP A 27 17.88 -0.58 3.87
CA ASP A 27 16.66 -0.49 3.07
C ASP A 27 15.51 0.15 3.86
N ALA A 28 14.88 1.18 3.29
CA ALA A 28 13.77 1.91 3.92
C ALA A 28 12.59 2.14 2.94
N PRO A 29 12.02 1.07 2.36
CA PRO A 29 10.94 1.18 1.39
C PRO A 29 9.64 1.69 2.03
N TYR A 30 8.80 2.31 1.21
CA TYR A 30 7.40 2.53 1.53
C TYR A 30 6.60 1.29 1.16
N MET A 31 6.12 0.57 2.18
CA MET A 31 5.22 -0.57 2.02
C MET A 31 3.78 -0.07 1.90
N LEU A 32 3.08 -0.47 0.86
CA LEU A 32 1.67 -0.14 0.62
C LEU A 32 0.86 -1.43 0.48
N ILE A 33 -0.23 -1.54 1.25
CA ILE A 33 -1.27 -2.54 1.02
C ILE A 33 -2.54 -1.82 0.63
N ILE A 34 -3.17 -2.26 -0.46
CA ILE A 34 -4.43 -1.71 -0.95
C ILE A 34 -5.46 -2.81 -1.14
N GLN A 35 -6.63 -2.63 -0.53
CA GLN A 35 -7.81 -3.47 -0.68
C GLN A 35 -8.80 -2.78 -1.62
N LEU A 36 -9.28 -3.51 -2.62
CA LEU A 36 -10.25 -3.05 -3.60
C LEU A 36 -11.60 -3.72 -3.37
N ASN A 37 -12.68 -3.10 -3.83
CA ASN A 37 -14.00 -3.75 -3.89
C ASN A 37 -14.19 -4.67 -5.11
N THR A 38 -13.17 -4.81 -5.95
CA THR A 38 -13.16 -5.59 -7.19
C THR A 38 -11.84 -6.36 -7.32
N GLU A 39 -11.70 -7.15 -8.39
CA GLU A 39 -10.45 -7.84 -8.71
C GLU A 39 -9.33 -6.87 -9.10
N VAL A 40 -8.10 -7.19 -8.67
CA VAL A 40 -6.93 -6.32 -8.87
C VAL A 40 -6.47 -6.21 -10.33
N ALA A 41 -6.91 -7.09 -11.22
CA ALA A 41 -6.44 -7.14 -12.61
C ALA A 41 -6.55 -5.78 -13.33
N ALA A 42 -7.70 -5.10 -13.18
CA ALA A 42 -7.92 -3.78 -13.79
C ALA A 42 -7.08 -2.65 -13.15
N SER A 43 -6.64 -2.83 -11.90
CA SER A 43 -5.84 -1.84 -11.18
C SER A 43 -4.34 -1.91 -11.50
N ILE A 44 -3.84 -3.07 -11.94
CA ILE A 44 -2.41 -3.28 -12.24
C ILE A 44 -1.95 -2.42 -13.42
N GLU A 45 -2.78 -2.24 -14.45
CA GLU A 45 -2.43 -1.38 -15.59
C GLU A 45 -2.28 0.09 -15.17
N ILE A 46 -3.20 0.58 -14.33
CA ILE A 46 -3.14 1.93 -13.76
C ILE A 46 -1.90 2.07 -12.89
N LEU A 47 -1.64 1.08 -12.04
CA LEU A 47 -0.49 1.04 -11.16
C LEU A 47 0.83 1.14 -11.93
N ASN A 48 1.03 0.28 -12.94
CA ASN A 48 2.26 0.26 -13.74
C ASN A 48 2.49 1.59 -14.48
N THR A 49 1.40 2.20 -14.97
CA THR A 49 1.44 3.52 -15.58
C THR A 49 1.93 4.56 -14.57
N LEU A 50 1.40 4.55 -13.35
CA LEU A 50 1.76 5.50 -12.31
C LEU A 50 3.17 5.31 -11.76
N ILE A 51 3.64 4.07 -11.59
CA ILE A 51 5.03 3.78 -11.22
C ILE A 51 5.99 4.44 -12.23
N THR A 52 5.67 4.36 -13.52
CA THR A 52 6.46 5.00 -14.57
C THR A 52 6.36 6.53 -14.55
N GLU A 53 5.15 7.09 -14.41
CA GLU A 53 4.92 8.55 -14.39
C GLU A 53 5.58 9.24 -13.18
N PHE A 54 5.64 8.56 -12.04
CA PHE A 54 6.24 9.06 -10.81
C PHE A 54 7.72 8.67 -10.64
N GLU A 55 8.30 7.98 -11.62
CA GLU A 55 9.69 7.50 -11.59
C GLU A 55 10.02 6.72 -10.30
N LEU A 56 9.08 5.88 -9.84
CA LEU A 56 9.23 5.06 -8.64
C LEU A 56 9.96 3.77 -8.97
N ASP A 57 10.81 3.31 -8.05
CA ASP A 57 11.28 1.93 -8.09
C ASP A 57 10.29 1.03 -7.35
N ALA A 58 9.82 -0.02 -8.02
CA ALA A 58 8.84 -0.95 -7.48
C ALA A 58 9.51 -2.29 -7.19
N GLU A 59 10.17 -2.35 -6.05
CA GLU A 59 10.96 -3.48 -5.57
C GLU A 59 10.16 -4.78 -5.39
N CYS A 60 8.86 -4.64 -5.12
CA CYS A 60 7.94 -5.76 -5.04
C CYS A 60 6.51 -5.28 -5.34
N VAL A 61 5.81 -5.97 -6.26
CA VAL A 61 4.38 -5.76 -6.53
C VAL A 61 3.71 -7.11 -6.59
N GLU A 62 2.92 -7.44 -5.57
CA GLU A 62 2.39 -8.78 -5.39
C GLU A 62 0.91 -8.80 -5.04
N LYS A 63 0.21 -9.76 -5.63
CA LYS A 63 -1.20 -10.01 -5.34
C LYS A 63 -1.32 -10.85 -4.07
N LEU A 64 -1.81 -10.25 -2.99
CA LEU A 64 -2.09 -10.97 -1.73
C LEU A 64 -3.40 -11.76 -1.79
N SER A 65 -4.39 -11.26 -2.54
CA SER A 65 -5.67 -11.94 -2.82
C SER A 65 -6.29 -11.39 -4.10
N ASP A 66 -7.44 -11.93 -4.53
CA ASP A 66 -8.18 -11.42 -5.70
C ASP A 66 -8.45 -9.92 -5.67
N SER A 67 -8.58 -9.34 -4.48
CA SER A 67 -8.93 -7.94 -4.26
C SER A 67 -7.88 -7.15 -3.47
N MET A 68 -6.67 -7.70 -3.25
CA MET A 68 -5.65 -7.04 -2.42
C MET A 68 -4.27 -7.10 -3.08
N LEU A 69 -3.59 -5.96 -3.12
CA LEU A 69 -2.21 -5.81 -3.60
C LEU A 69 -1.29 -5.37 -2.47
N PHE A 70 -0.07 -5.89 -2.49
CA PHE A 70 1.09 -5.39 -1.78
C PHE A 70 2.03 -4.72 -2.76
N LEU A 71 2.59 -3.59 -2.35
CA LEU A 71 3.64 -2.88 -3.05
C LEU A 71 4.74 -2.52 -2.06
N ALA A 72 5.98 -2.60 -2.51
CA ALA A 72 7.09 -1.97 -1.85
C ALA A 72 7.77 -1.03 -2.84
N LEU A 73 7.81 0.24 -2.48
CA LEU A 73 8.23 1.33 -3.35
C LEU A 73 9.44 2.01 -2.74
N GLU A 74 10.45 2.21 -3.57
CA GLU A 74 11.61 3.04 -3.26
C GLU A 74 11.64 4.24 -4.20
N TYR A 75 12.27 5.31 -3.72
CA TYR A 75 12.36 6.53 -4.46
C TYR A 75 13.78 6.75 -4.97
N LEU A 76 13.90 6.96 -6.28
CA LEU A 76 15.21 6.96 -6.96
C LEU A 76 15.95 8.30 -6.84
N SER A 77 15.28 9.42 -6.56
CA SER A 77 15.96 10.73 -6.44
C SER A 77 15.09 11.90 -5.96
N GLY A 78 15.38 12.52 -4.81
CA GLY A 78 14.82 13.83 -4.43
C GLY A 78 14.76 14.06 -2.92
N ASP A 79 14.46 15.29 -2.49
CA ASP A 79 14.46 15.66 -1.07
C ASP A 79 13.10 15.41 -0.36
N ASP A 80 12.02 15.08 -1.09
CA ASP A 80 10.65 14.91 -0.56
C ASP A 80 10.01 13.57 -0.93
N GLU A 81 10.59 12.47 -0.46
CA GLU A 81 10.12 11.11 -0.71
C GLU A 81 8.67 10.89 -0.24
N ALA A 82 8.37 11.33 1.00
CA ALA A 82 7.06 11.15 1.60
C ALA A 82 5.95 11.89 0.83
N GLY A 83 6.21 13.13 0.38
CA GLY A 83 5.27 13.89 -0.43
C GLY A 83 4.97 13.24 -1.78
N GLN A 84 5.97 12.58 -2.37
CA GLN A 84 5.80 11.89 -3.65
C GLN A 84 5.03 10.58 -3.53
N ILE A 85 5.33 9.76 -2.51
CA ILE A 85 4.56 8.55 -2.22
C ILE A 85 3.10 8.88 -1.94
N GLN A 86 2.84 9.97 -1.20
CA GLN A 86 1.47 10.46 -0.97
C GLN A 86 0.79 10.92 -2.27
N SER A 87 1.53 11.59 -3.16
CA SER A 87 1.01 12.06 -4.45
C SER A 87 0.69 10.89 -5.38
N PHE A 88 1.57 9.89 -5.46
CA PHE A 88 1.35 8.64 -6.17
C PHE A 88 0.11 7.91 -5.65
N ALA A 89 0.00 7.70 -4.34
CA ALA A 89 -1.11 6.96 -3.76
C ALA A 89 -2.46 7.67 -4.01
N ARG A 90 -2.48 9.00 -3.90
CA ARG A 90 -3.65 9.82 -4.21
C ARG A 90 -4.06 9.72 -5.68
N GLU A 91 -3.10 9.82 -6.59
CA GLU A 91 -3.38 9.72 -8.02
C GLU A 91 -3.91 8.31 -8.36
N PHE A 92 -3.33 7.26 -7.75
CA PHE A 92 -3.81 5.90 -7.92
C PHE A 92 -5.25 5.74 -7.46
N GLN A 93 -5.57 6.19 -6.25
CA GLN A 93 -6.94 6.19 -5.74
C GLN A 93 -7.90 7.03 -6.61
N THR A 94 -7.44 8.17 -7.15
CA THR A 94 -8.24 9.03 -8.03
C THR A 94 -8.62 8.30 -9.32
N ARG A 95 -7.65 7.64 -9.96
CA ARG A 95 -7.89 6.84 -11.18
C ARG A 95 -8.81 5.65 -10.92
N LEU A 96 -8.66 4.96 -9.78
CA LEU A 96 -9.57 3.89 -9.37
C LEU A 96 -10.99 4.40 -9.14
N THR A 97 -11.14 5.52 -8.44
CA THR A 97 -12.45 6.13 -8.14
C THR A 97 -13.16 6.56 -9.43
N ALA A 98 -12.43 7.08 -10.42
CA ALA A 98 -12.98 7.43 -11.74
C ALA A 98 -13.57 6.22 -12.49
N LEU A 99 -13.13 5.00 -12.17
CA LEU A 99 -13.68 3.74 -12.70
C LEU A 99 -14.78 3.15 -11.81
N GLY A 100 -15.18 3.83 -10.73
CA GLY A 100 -16.15 3.32 -9.76
C GLY A 100 -15.58 2.25 -8.82
N ILE A 101 -14.26 2.13 -8.71
CA ILE A 101 -13.58 1.19 -7.82
C ILE A 101 -13.37 1.86 -6.47
N LEU A 102 -13.84 1.22 -5.40
CA LEU A 102 -13.54 1.63 -4.03
C LEU A 102 -12.22 1.01 -3.61
N SER A 103 -11.36 1.82 -2.99
CA SER A 103 -10.04 1.39 -2.55
C SER A 103 -9.72 1.89 -1.14
N HIS A 104 -9.24 0.99 -0.29
CA HIS A 104 -8.76 1.29 1.05
C HIS A 104 -7.29 0.92 1.10
N GLY A 105 -6.41 1.86 1.42
CA GLY A 105 -4.96 1.58 1.41
C GLY A 105 -4.22 2.12 2.63
N ALA A 106 -3.18 1.40 3.00
CA ALA A 106 -2.31 1.71 4.12
C ALA A 106 -0.86 1.74 3.65
N ILE A 107 -0.19 2.87 3.89
CA ILE A 107 1.23 3.06 3.61
C ILE A 107 1.98 3.06 4.93
N VAL A 108 3.02 2.25 5.05
CA VAL A 108 3.95 2.26 6.17
C VAL A 108 5.35 2.45 5.63
N HIS A 109 6.04 3.47 6.10
CA HIS A 109 7.46 3.65 5.82
C HIS A 109 8.25 2.68 6.70
N HIS A 110 8.94 1.72 6.07
CA HIS A 110 9.79 0.78 6.78
C HIS A 110 11.03 1.51 7.30
N ASN A 111 11.35 1.32 8.58
CA ASN A 111 12.64 1.72 9.13
C ASN A 111 13.62 0.57 8.98
N CYS A 112 14.77 0.85 8.38
CA CYS A 112 15.85 -0.10 8.17
C CYS A 112 16.38 -0.79 9.44
N LEU A 113 16.15 -0.20 10.63
CA LEU A 113 16.48 -0.83 11.92
C LEU A 113 15.34 -1.69 12.51
N GLY A 114 14.21 -1.77 11.83
CA GLY A 114 13.00 -2.48 12.25
C GLY A 114 12.86 -3.86 11.60
N GLN A 115 11.88 -4.63 12.04
CA GLN A 115 11.56 -5.91 11.40
C GLN A 115 10.64 -5.67 10.20
N ALA A 116 11.09 -5.98 8.99
CA ALA A 116 10.31 -5.83 7.76
C ALA A 116 8.94 -6.52 7.83
N GLU A 117 8.89 -7.73 8.39
CA GLU A 117 7.64 -8.45 8.61
C GLU A 117 6.68 -7.71 9.55
N GLN A 118 7.20 -6.98 10.54
CA GLN A 118 6.37 -6.16 11.40
C GLN A 118 5.78 -4.97 10.63
N SER A 119 6.56 -4.28 9.78
CA SER A 119 6.04 -3.21 8.91
C SER A 119 4.94 -3.72 7.97
N PHE A 120 5.09 -4.91 7.40
CA PHE A 120 4.03 -5.55 6.62
C PHE A 120 2.76 -5.84 7.46
N ARG A 121 2.93 -6.36 8.68
CA ARG A 121 1.80 -6.61 9.61
C ARG A 121 1.12 -5.30 10.05
N ASP A 122 1.88 -4.22 10.16
CA ASP A 122 1.38 -2.89 10.47
C ASP A 122 0.54 -2.34 9.31
N CYS A 123 0.98 -2.50 8.06
CA CYS A 123 0.16 -2.20 6.86
C CYS A 123 -1.17 -2.96 6.90
N LEU A 124 -1.15 -4.27 7.17
CA LEU A 124 -2.36 -5.09 7.24
C LEU A 124 -3.31 -4.65 8.36
N SER A 125 -2.75 -4.29 9.51
CA SER A 125 -3.53 -3.84 10.66
C SER A 125 -4.16 -2.48 10.39
N LEU A 126 -3.43 -1.58 9.72
CA LEU A 126 -3.93 -0.26 9.36
C LEU A 126 -5.01 -0.33 8.27
N VAL A 127 -4.80 -1.11 7.19
CA VAL A 127 -5.81 -1.23 6.13
C VAL A 127 -7.10 -1.84 6.68
N LYS A 128 -7.01 -2.80 7.62
CA LYS A 128 -8.17 -3.34 8.30
C LYS A 128 -8.95 -2.27 9.05
N ARG A 129 -8.27 -1.43 9.84
CA ARG A 129 -8.90 -0.33 10.59
C ARG A 129 -9.61 0.64 9.64
N ILE A 130 -8.98 0.98 8.51
CA ILE A 130 -9.59 1.84 7.49
C ILE A 130 -10.86 1.18 6.96
N ILE A 131 -10.84 -0.10 6.59
CA ILE A 131 -12.02 -0.82 6.08
C ILE A 131 -13.16 -0.86 7.11
N ASP A 132 -12.82 -1.09 8.38
CA ASP A 132 -13.80 -1.18 9.48
C ASP A 132 -14.48 0.18 9.74
N ASP A 133 -13.75 1.29 9.55
CA ASP A 133 -14.24 2.66 9.79
C ASP A 133 -14.84 3.33 8.52
N ALA A 134 -14.52 2.83 7.33
CA ALA A 134 -14.89 3.46 6.07
C ALA A 134 -16.39 3.36 5.76
N ALA A 135 -17.04 4.51 5.60
CA ALA A 135 -18.48 4.63 5.28
C ALA A 135 -18.79 4.41 3.78
N ASN A 136 -18.26 3.34 3.17
CA ASN A 136 -18.29 3.07 1.72
C ASN A 136 -17.60 4.15 0.86
N GLN A 137 -16.49 4.71 1.34
CA GLN A 137 -15.68 5.67 0.61
C GLN A 137 -14.26 5.15 0.49
N SER A 138 -13.58 5.49 -0.61
CA SER A 138 -12.15 5.18 -0.74
C SER A 138 -11.37 5.99 0.30
N GLU A 139 -10.46 5.34 1.01
CA GLU A 139 -9.65 5.97 2.06
C GLU A 139 -8.20 5.50 1.99
N LEU A 140 -7.26 6.42 2.22
CA LEU A 140 -5.84 6.15 2.29
C LEU A 140 -5.26 6.75 3.56
N ALA A 141 -4.40 5.99 4.24
CA ALA A 141 -3.63 6.50 5.36
C ALA A 141 -2.15 6.13 5.22
N ILE A 142 -1.29 7.03 5.68
CA ILE A 142 0.15 6.81 5.81
C ILE A 142 0.54 6.83 7.29
N MET A 143 1.45 5.93 7.66
CA MET A 143 2.07 5.88 8.97
C MET A 143 3.59 5.88 8.76
N ASP A 144 4.22 6.97 9.18
CA ASP A 144 5.68 7.06 9.14
C ASP A 144 6.31 6.39 10.36
N PHE A 145 7.57 6.00 10.21
CA PHE A 145 8.33 5.47 11.33
C PHE A 145 8.40 6.48 12.48
N GLY A 146 8.08 6.03 13.69
CA GLY A 146 8.08 6.86 14.90
C GLY A 146 6.77 7.62 15.15
N ASP A 147 5.83 7.62 14.20
CA ASP A 147 4.48 8.13 14.42
C ASP A 147 3.60 7.08 15.09
N ASN A 148 3.00 7.44 16.23
CA ASN A 148 2.01 6.60 16.92
C ASN A 148 0.59 6.79 16.36
N SER A 149 0.41 7.54 15.28
CA SER A 149 -0.90 7.91 14.75
C SER A 149 -0.88 8.01 13.22
N PRO A 150 -1.72 7.22 12.51
CA PRO A 150 -1.79 7.29 11.06
C PRO A 150 -2.37 8.63 10.60
N ARG A 151 -1.88 9.13 9.47
CA ARG A 151 -2.32 10.37 8.84
C ARG A 151 -3.13 10.02 7.59
N PHE A 152 -4.40 10.44 7.56
CA PHE A 152 -5.25 10.23 6.39
C PHE A 152 -4.84 11.17 5.26
N ILE A 153 -4.69 10.62 4.07
CA ILE A 153 -4.37 11.37 2.85
C ILE A 153 -5.70 11.94 2.34
N LYS A 154 -5.90 13.25 2.53
CA LYS A 154 -7.07 14.00 2.05
C LYS A 154 -6.85 14.55 0.67
#